data_AF-A0A502G775-F1
#
_entry.id   AF-A0A502G775-F1
#
_cell.length_a   1.000
_cell.length_b   1.000
_cell.length_c   1.000
_cell.angle_alpha   90.00
_cell.angle_beta   90.00
_cell.angle_gamma   90.00
#
_symmetry.space_group_name_H-M   'P 1'
#
loop_
_entity.id
_entity.type
_entity.pdbx_description
1 polymer ?
#
loop_
_entity_poly.entity_id
_entity_poly.type
_entity_poly.pdbx_seq_one_letter_code
_entity_poly.pdbx_strand_id
1 'polypeptide(L)'
;MTMQQLDPPLPVHVLDKGPGFAFAVIDYGQEYNLIWVTAINETGEIWCAPNPKVRMQANWTMGRKAPPAVVARQNGDCSGDAEPVRAEPIAKPN
;
A
#
# COMPACT_ATOMS: atom_id res chain seq x y z
N MET A 1 -3.79 -14.30 -16.44
CA MET A 1 -4.40 -13.61 -15.28
C MET A 1 -4.58 -14.61 -14.17
N THR A 2 -4.00 -14.35 -13.00
CA THR A 2 -4.09 -15.22 -11.82
C THR A 2 -4.42 -14.38 -10.59
N MET A 3 -5.11 -14.99 -9.63
CA MET A 3 -5.40 -14.40 -8.32
C MET A 3 -4.84 -15.36 -7.27
N GLN A 4 -4.04 -14.83 -6.35
CA GLN A 4 -3.50 -15.56 -5.22
C GLN A 4 -4.10 -14.98 -3.94
N GLN A 5 -4.80 -15.81 -3.17
CA GLN A 5 -5.20 -15.45 -1.81
C GLN A 5 -3.97 -15.49 -0.89
N LEU A 6 -3.87 -14.50 0.01
CA LEU A 6 -2.86 -14.46 1.06
C LEU A 6 -3.45 -15.05 2.33
N ASP A 7 -2.80 -16.08 2.85
CA ASP A 7 -3.16 -16.72 4.11
C ASP A 7 -1.87 -17.02 4.88
N PRO A 8 -1.52 -16.25 5.94
CA PRO A 8 -2.35 -15.22 6.57
C PRO A 8 -2.40 -13.89 5.79
N PRO A 9 -3.42 -13.03 6.01
CA PRO A 9 -3.42 -11.67 5.50
C PRO A 9 -2.22 -10.85 6.00
N LEU A 10 -1.67 -10.00 5.14
CA LEU A 10 -0.46 -9.22 5.43
C LEU A 10 -0.81 -7.78 5.84
N PRO A 11 -0.25 -7.26 6.95
CA PRO A 11 -0.42 -5.86 7.31
C PRO A 11 0.38 -4.95 6.38
N VAL A 12 -0.34 -4.14 5.61
CA VAL A 12 0.22 -3.21 4.63
C VAL A 12 -0.30 -1.79 4.85
N HIS A 13 0.31 -0.84 4.19
CA HIS A 13 -0.12 0.55 4.08
C HIS A 13 -0.27 0.88 2.61
N VAL A 14 -1.45 1.32 2.21
CA VAL A 14 -1.74 1.79 0.86
C VAL A 14 -1.56 3.31 0.85
N LEU A 15 -0.63 3.81 0.03
CA LEU A 15 -0.47 5.24 -0.16
C LEU A 15 -1.82 5.85 -0.60
N ASP A 16 -2.20 6.99 -0.03
CA ASP A 16 -3.52 7.64 -0.22
C ASP A 16 -4.73 7.00 0.48
N LYS A 17 -4.58 5.85 1.15
CA LYS A 17 -5.69 5.16 1.84
C LYS A 17 -5.41 4.80 3.30
N GLY A 18 -4.14 4.61 3.67
CA GLY A 18 -3.74 4.31 5.04
C GLY A 18 -3.44 2.82 5.29
N PRO A 19 -3.34 2.43 6.58
CA PRO A 19 -3.04 1.06 6.97
C PRO A 19 -4.23 0.11 6.72
N GLY A 20 -3.92 -1.13 6.36
CA GLY A 20 -4.91 -2.17 6.08
C GLY A 20 -4.31 -3.57 6.11
N PHE A 21 -5.16 -4.56 5.82
CA PHE A 21 -4.76 -5.96 5.65
C PHE A 21 -4.96 -6.39 4.20
N ALA A 22 -3.87 -6.77 3.55
CA ALA A 22 -3.90 -7.38 2.23
C ALA A 22 -4.23 -8.87 2.35
N PHE A 23 -5.26 -9.31 1.64
CA PHE A 23 -5.72 -10.72 1.68
C PHE A 23 -5.68 -11.39 0.31
N ALA A 24 -5.36 -10.66 -0.77
CA ALA A 24 -5.11 -11.25 -2.08
C ALA A 24 -4.19 -10.37 -2.93
N VAL A 25 -3.54 -11.00 -3.91
CA VAL A 25 -2.78 -10.35 -4.99
C VAL A 25 -3.29 -10.86 -6.33
N ILE A 26 -3.51 -9.94 -7.27
CA ILE A 26 -3.94 -10.23 -8.63
C ILE A 26 -2.80 -9.88 -9.58
N ASP A 27 -2.42 -10.85 -10.41
CA ASP A 27 -1.44 -10.68 -11.47
C ASP A 27 -2.13 -10.69 -12.84
N TYR A 28 -2.02 -9.55 -13.54
CA TYR A 28 -2.55 -9.37 -14.88
C TYR A 28 -1.54 -9.81 -15.97
N GLY A 29 -0.28 -10.08 -15.62
CA GLY A 29 0.78 -10.52 -16.51
C GLY A 29 1.78 -9.41 -16.86
N GLN A 30 2.53 -9.63 -17.94
CA GLN A 30 3.54 -8.69 -18.41
C GLN A 30 2.97 -7.30 -18.67
N GLU A 31 3.75 -6.27 -18.34
CA GLU A 31 3.41 -4.84 -18.43
C GLU A 31 2.47 -4.28 -17.35
N TYR A 32 1.82 -5.11 -16.53
CA TYR A 32 0.99 -4.65 -15.41
C TYR A 32 1.70 -4.76 -14.07
N ASN A 33 1.28 -3.94 -13.10
CA ASN A 33 1.71 -4.11 -11.72
C ASN A 33 0.92 -5.25 -11.08
N LEU A 34 1.54 -5.94 -10.12
CA LEU A 34 0.78 -6.74 -9.16
C LEU A 34 -0.21 -5.82 -8.44
N ILE A 35 -1.47 -6.23 -8.41
CA ILE A 35 -2.55 -5.49 -7.76
C ILE A 35 -2.83 -6.15 -6.41
N TRP A 36 -2.74 -5.38 -5.34
CA TRP A 36 -2.97 -5.83 -3.98
C TRP A 36 -4.39 -5.49 -3.56
N VAL A 37 -5.13 -6.49 -3.11
CA VAL A 37 -6.48 -6.34 -2.56
C VAL A 37 -6.35 -6.20 -1.05
N THR A 38 -6.72 -5.03 -0.54
CA THR A 38 -6.50 -4.63 0.85
C THR A 38 -7.80 -4.13 1.47
N ALA A 39 -8.15 -4.63 2.65
CA ALA A 39 -9.17 -4.03 3.49
C ALA A 39 -8.54 -2.91 4.32
N ILE A 40 -9.04 -1.68 4.19
CA ILE A 40 -8.54 -0.50 4.92
C ILE A 40 -9.11 -0.50 6.34
N ASN A 41 -8.24 -0.32 7.33
CA ASN A 41 -8.61 -0.47 8.74
C ASN A 41 -9.62 0.58 9.21
N GLU A 42 -9.45 1.83 8.78
CA GLU A 42 -10.25 2.95 9.28
C GLU A 42 -11.64 3.02 8.64
N THR A 43 -11.72 2.83 7.32
CA THR A 43 -12.97 2.99 6.56
C THR A 43 -13.70 1.67 6.30
N GLY A 44 -13.01 0.53 6.44
CA GLY A 44 -13.54 -0.78 6.03
C GLY A 44 -13.63 -0.97 4.51
N GLU A 45 -13.17 0.00 3.71
CA GLU A 45 -13.17 -0.12 2.25
C GLU A 45 -12.25 -1.25 1.79
N ILE A 46 -12.70 -2.02 0.81
CA ILE A 46 -11.82 -2.92 0.06
C ILE A 46 -11.26 -2.14 -1.12
N TRP A 47 -9.93 -2.03 -1.18
CA TRP A 47 -9.23 -1.27 -2.20
C TRP A 47 -8.22 -2.12 -2.97
N CYS A 48 -8.10 -1.85 -4.27
CA CYS A 48 -7.13 -2.47 -5.16
C CYS A 48 -6.02 -1.47 -5.49
N ALA A 49 -4.80 -1.71 -5.01
CA ALA A 49 -3.66 -0.82 -5.21
C ALA A 49 -2.54 -1.49 -6.02
N PRO A 50 -1.91 -0.79 -7.00
CA PRO A 50 -0.76 -1.34 -7.71
C PRO A 50 0.46 -1.38 -6.80
N ASN A 51 1.37 -2.31 -7.03
CA ASN A 51 2.58 -2.55 -6.21
C ASN A 51 3.35 -1.27 -5.79
N PRO A 52 3.58 -0.26 -6.66
CA PRO A 52 4.27 0.97 -6.26
C PRO A 52 3.56 1.78 -5.17
N LYS A 53 2.25 1.58 -4.96
CA LYS A 53 1.44 2.25 -3.94
C LYS A 53 1.29 1.46 -2.63
N VAL A 54 1.91 0.28 -2.50
CA VAL A 54 1.76 -0.55 -1.30
C VAL A 54 3.08 -0.63 -0.55
N ARG A 55 3.04 -0.46 0.77
CA ARG A 55 4.20 -0.58 1.65
C ARG A 55 3.89 -1.53 2.80
N MET A 56 4.88 -2.28 3.26
CA MET A 56 4.76 -3.03 4.50
C MET A 56 4.60 -2.08 5.68
N GLN A 57 3.79 -2.46 6.68
CA GLN A 57 3.75 -1.73 7.94
C GLN A 57 5.05 -1.90 8.74
N ALA A 58 5.27 -0.99 9.70
CA ALA A 58 6.35 -1.11 10.67
C ALA A 58 6.16 -2.38 11.52
N ASN A 59 7.26 -3.00 11.94
CA ASN A 59 7.25 -4.18 12.79
C ASN A 59 8.47 -4.15 13.72
N TRP A 60 8.23 -3.94 15.02
CA TRP A 60 9.30 -3.78 16.00
C TRP A 60 10.05 -5.09 16.31
N THR A 61 9.37 -6.24 16.34
CA THR A 61 10.01 -7.55 16.59
C THR A 61 10.93 -7.92 15.43
N MET A 62 10.59 -7.51 14.21
CA MET A 62 11.42 -7.69 13.02
C MET A 62 12.40 -6.53 12.77
N GLY A 63 12.50 -5.54 13.67
CA GLY A 63 13.34 -4.35 13.49
C GLY A 63 12.98 -3.48 12.28
N ARG A 64 11.78 -3.65 11.71
CA ARG A 64 11.31 -2.95 10.53
C ARG A 64 10.75 -1.58 10.92
N LYS A 65 11.48 -0.54 10.57
CA LYS A 65 11.04 0.85 10.73
C LYS A 65 9.89 1.18 9.77
N ALA A 66 9.12 2.22 10.11
CA ALA A 66 8.10 2.75 9.22
C ALA A 66 8.74 3.24 7.90
N PRO A 67 8.19 2.88 6.73
CA PRO A 67 8.71 3.33 5.45
C PRO A 67 8.68 4.87 5.33
N PRO A 68 9.72 5.53 4.77
CA PRO A 68 9.73 6.99 4.62
C PRO A 68 8.51 7.56 3.88
N ALA A 69 8.01 6.84 2.88
CA ALA A 69 6.81 7.19 2.12
C ALA A 69 5.52 7.21 2.97
N VAL A 70 5.51 6.52 4.12
CA VAL A 70 4.43 6.52 5.11
C VAL A 70 4.67 7.60 6.16
N VAL A 71 5.91 7.71 6.65
CA VAL A 71 6.30 8.70 7.69
C VAL A 71 6.10 10.13 7.22
N ALA A 72 6.36 10.43 5.95
CA ALA A 72 6.13 11.76 5.36
C ALA A 72 4.68 12.24 5.49
N ARG A 73 3.70 11.33 5.68
CA ARG A 73 2.29 11.69 5.94
C ARG A 73 1.93 11.78 7.42
N GLN A 74 2.61 11.06 8.30
CA GLN A 74 2.33 11.10 9.74
C GLN A 74 2.87 12.38 10.41
N ASN A 75 3.84 13.05 9.79
CA ASN A 75 4.33 14.35 10.25
C ASN A 75 3.45 15.53 9.78
N GLY A 76 2.30 15.24 9.16
CA GLY A 76 1.24 16.22 8.91
C GLY A 76 0.28 16.27 10.09
N ASP A 77 0.04 17.49 10.57
CA ASP A 77 -1.01 17.91 11.48
C ASP A 77 -2.30 17.04 11.46
N CYS A 78 -2.92 16.82 12.62
CA CYS A 78 -4.23 16.18 12.75
C CYS A 78 -5.39 16.99 12.12
N SER A 79 -5.13 18.14 11.51
CA SER A 79 -6.01 18.79 10.55
C SER A 79 -5.88 18.12 9.18
N GLY A 80 -6.93 17.46 8.70
CA GLY A 80 -6.93 16.64 7.47
C GLY A 80 -6.71 17.35 6.12
N ASP A 81 -5.74 18.26 6.02
CA ASP A 81 -5.46 19.10 4.85
C ASP A 81 -4.12 18.78 4.15
N ALA A 82 -3.51 17.62 4.42
CA ALA A 82 -2.24 17.26 3.78
C ALA A 82 -2.44 16.80 2.32
N GLU A 83 -1.98 17.63 1.37
CA GLU A 83 -1.88 17.32 -0.07
C GLU A 83 -1.16 15.97 -0.28
N PRO A 84 -1.72 15.06 -1.11
CA PRO A 84 -1.15 13.74 -1.32
C PRO A 84 0.23 13.87 -2.00
N VAL A 85 1.26 13.29 -1.39
CA VAL A 85 2.54 13.07 -2.06
C VAL A 85 2.27 12.24 -3.31
N ARG A 86 2.31 12.90 -4.47
CA ARG A 86 2.19 12.27 -5.79
C ARG A 86 3.37 11.32 -5.91
N ALA A 87 3.08 10.02 -6.00
CA ALA A 87 4.07 9.07 -6.47
C ALA A 87 4.48 9.53 -7.88
N GLU A 88 5.70 10.04 -8.03
CA GLU A 88 6.22 10.36 -9.35
C GLU A 88 6.12 9.10 -10.22
N PRO A 89 5.56 9.20 -11.43
CA PRO A 89 5.52 8.07 -12.34
C PRO A 89 6.97 7.70 -12.65
N ILE A 90 7.40 6.53 -12.17
CA ILE A 90 8.62 5.90 -12.66
C ILE A 90 8.35 5.64 -14.15
N ALA A 91 8.87 6.51 -15.01
CA ALA A 91 8.84 6.33 -16.45
C ALA A 91 9.52 4.99 -16.73
N LYS A 92 8.74 4.01 -17.17
CA LYS A 92 9.28 2.74 -17.67
C LYS A 92 10.13 3.09 -18.89
N PRO A 93 11.45 2.84 -18.90
CA PRO A 93 12.20 2.90 -20.13
C PRO A 93 11.66 1.79 -21.05
N ASN A 94 11.23 2.19 -22.25
CA ASN A 94 10.87 1.26 -23.34
C ASN A 94 12.04 0.34 -23.69
#